data_AF-A0A8T7AJJ1-F1
#
_entry.id   AF-A0A8T7AJJ1-F1
#
_cell.length_a   1.000
_cell.length_b   1.000
_cell.length_c   1.000
_cell.angle_alpha   90.00
_cell.angle_beta   90.00
_cell.angle_gamma   90.00
#
_symmetry.space_group_name_H-M   'P 1'
#
loop_
_entity.id
_entity.type
_entity.pdbx_description
1 polymer ?
#
loop_
_entity_poly.entity_id
_entity_poly.type
_entity_poly.pdbx_seq_one_letter_code
_entity_poly.pdbx_strand_id
1 'polypeptide(L)'
;MSYVLGDHLGGDLYDGSSTSGAGGPYGLRFDDFTPPAGDGPTYSVGGNLGGLGGLTTLSWDDANVAAGAVISGTMWNNQASAAWTVTFNLTGVASDGSGGITATGGNGSMTDGVDTVVLTGKQDLSGFAFIFAADGHRLTGDSTTFVGRGWLEGGGIDDWLVVAVPIPAAAWLFGSALGLLVWTRRRAT
;
A
#
# COMPACT_ATOMS: atom_id res chain seq x y z
N MET A 1 -8.45 -9.43 6.98
CA MET A 1 -8.15 -9.44 5.54
C MET A 1 -6.72 -8.96 5.30
N SER A 2 -6.07 -9.49 4.27
CA SER A 2 -4.71 -9.07 3.89
C SER A 2 -4.55 -9.05 2.38
N TYR A 3 -3.85 -8.05 1.87
CA TYR A 3 -3.61 -7.85 0.46
C TYR A 3 -2.14 -7.55 0.23
N VAL A 4 -1.58 -8.08 -0.86
CA VAL A 4 -0.26 -7.68 -1.36
C VAL A 4 -0.42 -6.46 -2.23
N LEU A 5 0.33 -5.40 -1.92
CA LEU A 5 0.40 -4.18 -2.72
C LEU A 5 1.49 -4.33 -3.78
N GLY A 6 1.24 -3.75 -4.96
CA GLY A 6 2.24 -3.62 -5.99
C GLY A 6 1.94 -2.50 -6.98
N ASP A 7 2.98 -2.10 -7.69
CA ASP A 7 2.89 -1.12 -8.77
C ASP A 7 2.15 -1.74 -9.96
N HIS A 8 1.34 -0.95 -10.66
CA HIS A 8 0.69 -1.40 -11.90
C HIS A 8 1.65 -1.25 -13.11
N LEU A 9 1.56 -2.15 -14.11
CA LEU A 9 2.48 -2.13 -15.26
C LEU A 9 2.11 -1.12 -16.36
N GLY A 10 0.85 -0.66 -16.42
CA GLY A 10 0.37 0.26 -17.47
C GLY A 10 0.48 1.72 -17.04
N GLY A 11 1.06 2.60 -17.87
CA GLY A 11 1.38 4.01 -17.59
C GLY A 11 0.23 5.03 -17.64
N ASP A 12 -1.04 4.59 -17.68
CA ASP A 12 -2.20 5.45 -17.98
C ASP A 12 -2.99 5.93 -16.75
N LEU A 13 -2.48 5.78 -15.53
CA LEU A 13 -3.24 6.03 -14.29
C LEU A 13 -3.22 7.50 -13.79
N TYR A 14 -2.69 8.44 -14.58
CA TYR A 14 -2.89 9.86 -14.29
C TYR A 14 -4.03 10.43 -15.13
N ASP A 15 -5.17 10.69 -14.48
CA ASP A 15 -6.19 11.58 -15.02
C ASP A 15 -5.63 13.01 -15.06
N GLY A 16 -5.10 13.38 -16.23
CA GLY A 16 -5.42 14.64 -16.89
C GLY A 16 -4.97 15.98 -16.30
N SER A 17 -4.25 16.07 -15.17
CA SER A 17 -3.98 17.39 -14.53
C SER A 17 -2.56 17.70 -14.07
N SER A 18 -1.56 16.80 -14.15
CA SER A 18 -0.16 17.17 -13.91
C SER A 18 0.67 17.12 -15.19
N THR A 19 1.13 18.28 -15.65
CA THR A 19 2.02 18.50 -16.80
C THR A 19 3.46 17.99 -16.62
N SER A 20 3.68 16.87 -15.93
CA SER A 20 4.99 16.23 -15.83
C SER A 20 4.95 14.90 -16.60
N GLY A 21 5.36 14.95 -17.86
CA GLY A 21 5.49 13.80 -18.78
C GLY A 21 6.59 12.80 -18.37
N ALA A 22 6.63 12.40 -17.11
CA ALA A 22 7.49 11.33 -16.62
C ALA A 22 6.59 10.17 -16.22
N GLY A 23 6.54 9.13 -17.05
CA GLY A 23 5.96 7.82 -16.72
C GLY A 23 6.78 7.14 -15.63
N GLY A 24 6.73 7.69 -14.41
CA GLY A 24 7.31 7.11 -13.22
C GLY A 24 6.48 5.92 -12.73
N PRO A 25 7.09 4.95 -12.04
CA PRO A 25 6.36 3.84 -11.45
C PRO A 25 5.35 4.35 -10.42
N TYR A 26 4.21 3.65 -10.34
CA TYR A 26 3.23 3.82 -9.26
C TYR A 26 3.93 3.62 -7.91
N GLY A 27 3.43 4.28 -6.87
CA GLY A 27 4.13 4.27 -5.60
C GLY A 27 3.81 5.46 -4.71
N LEU A 28 4.50 5.51 -3.58
CA LEU A 28 4.39 6.60 -2.62
C LEU A 28 5.34 7.74 -3.01
N ARG A 29 4.81 8.96 -3.08
CA ARG A 29 5.51 10.17 -3.53
C ARG A 29 5.44 11.23 -2.44
N PHE A 30 6.51 12.02 -2.31
CA PHE A 30 6.53 13.20 -1.45
C PHE A 30 6.75 14.43 -2.31
N ASP A 31 5.82 15.37 -2.29
CA ASP A 31 5.97 16.64 -3.01
C ASP A 31 6.71 17.73 -2.19
N ASP A 32 6.81 17.56 -0.87
CA ASP A 32 7.33 18.61 0.05
C ASP A 32 8.73 18.32 0.64
N PHE A 33 9.36 17.19 0.31
CA PHE A 33 10.79 17.09 0.56
C PHE A 33 11.48 17.93 -0.51
N THR A 34 12.27 18.92 -0.12
CA THR A 34 13.00 19.78 -1.06
C THR A 34 14.37 19.16 -1.39
N PRO A 35 14.55 18.35 -2.44
CA PRO A 35 15.85 18.21 -3.08
C PRO A 35 15.95 19.20 -4.26
N PRO A 36 17.17 19.57 -4.69
CA PRO A 36 17.35 20.49 -5.79
C PRO A 36 16.83 19.83 -7.07
N ALA A 37 15.81 20.46 -7.68
CA ALA A 37 15.10 20.09 -8.90
C ALA A 37 14.01 19.01 -8.75
N GLY A 38 12.80 19.47 -8.37
CA GLY A 38 11.49 19.02 -8.87
C GLY A 38 11.13 17.55 -8.66
N ASP A 39 10.13 17.32 -7.81
CA ASP A 39 9.54 16.04 -7.41
C ASP A 39 10.40 15.32 -6.34
N GLY A 40 9.91 15.24 -5.10
CA GLY A 40 10.63 14.57 -4.01
C GLY A 40 10.74 13.05 -4.20
N PRO A 41 11.28 12.31 -3.21
CA PRO A 41 11.59 10.89 -3.38
C PRO A 41 10.34 10.06 -3.72
N THR A 42 10.47 9.19 -4.72
CA THR A 42 9.43 8.22 -5.11
C THR A 42 9.79 6.82 -4.62
N TYR A 43 8.77 6.08 -4.18
CA TYR A 43 8.91 4.78 -3.56
C TYR A 43 8.03 3.74 -4.26
N SER A 44 8.64 2.71 -4.82
CA SER A 44 7.96 1.61 -5.52
C SER A 44 7.60 0.46 -4.58
N VAL A 45 6.46 -0.20 -4.79
CA VAL A 45 6.03 -1.38 -4.02
C VAL A 45 5.93 -2.64 -4.88
N GLY A 46 6.14 -3.79 -4.25
CA GLY A 46 5.71 -5.09 -4.76
C GLY A 46 6.55 -5.70 -5.89
N GLY A 47 7.32 -6.74 -5.55
CA GLY A 47 8.10 -7.51 -6.55
C GLY A 47 7.27 -8.47 -7.41
N ASN A 48 5.98 -8.68 -7.10
CA ASN A 48 5.12 -9.68 -7.76
C ASN A 48 4.16 -9.10 -8.81
N LEU A 49 4.05 -7.76 -8.92
CA LEU A 49 3.15 -7.08 -9.88
C LEU A 49 3.88 -6.13 -10.83
N GLY A 50 5.22 -6.15 -10.84
CA GLY A 50 6.04 -5.35 -11.74
C GLY A 50 6.83 -4.22 -11.08
N GLY A 51 6.66 -4.01 -9.77
CA GLY A 51 7.42 -3.01 -9.02
C GLY A 51 8.81 -3.46 -8.62
N LEU A 52 9.69 -2.49 -8.35
CA LEU A 52 11.05 -2.70 -7.85
C LEU A 52 11.10 -2.96 -6.33
N GLY A 53 9.98 -2.76 -5.64
CA GLY A 53 9.85 -2.92 -4.18
C GLY A 53 9.79 -4.38 -3.71
N GLY A 54 9.97 -4.57 -2.41
CA GLY A 54 9.75 -5.87 -1.76
C GLY A 54 8.26 -6.13 -1.48
N LEU A 55 7.97 -7.21 -0.75
CA LEU A 55 6.61 -7.52 -0.32
C LEU A 55 6.11 -6.41 0.61
N THR A 56 5.04 -5.73 0.20
CA THR A 56 4.31 -4.77 1.03
C THR A 56 2.87 -5.21 1.12
N THR A 57 2.30 -5.19 2.33
CA THR A 57 0.95 -5.70 2.59
C THR A 57 0.09 -4.68 3.29
N LEU A 58 -1.17 -4.57 2.86
CA LEU A 58 -2.25 -3.96 3.64
C LEU A 58 -2.97 -5.06 4.43
N SER A 59 -3.17 -4.86 5.73
CA SER A 59 -3.86 -5.83 6.60
C SER A 59 -4.82 -5.15 7.57
N TRP A 60 -5.97 -5.77 7.82
CA TRP A 60 -6.93 -5.34 8.85
C TRP A 60 -7.70 -6.53 9.40
N ASP A 61 -8.31 -6.37 10.57
CA ASP A 61 -9.29 -7.34 11.08
C ASP A 61 -10.67 -6.95 10.55
N ASP A 62 -11.25 -7.79 9.70
CA ASP A 62 -12.56 -7.52 9.10
C ASP A 62 -13.71 -7.75 10.09
N ALA A 63 -13.47 -8.52 11.15
CA ALA A 63 -14.42 -8.68 12.25
C ALA A 63 -14.38 -7.49 13.22
N ASN A 64 -13.28 -6.71 13.22
CA ASN A 64 -13.07 -5.57 14.10
C ASN A 64 -12.34 -4.44 13.37
N VAL A 65 -12.96 -3.89 12.33
CA VAL A 65 -12.37 -2.84 11.49
C VAL A 65 -11.96 -1.61 12.31
N ALA A 66 -12.66 -1.33 13.42
CA ALA A 66 -12.33 -0.25 14.34
C ALA A 66 -10.96 -0.41 15.03
N ALA A 67 -10.37 -1.61 15.05
CA ALA A 67 -9.00 -1.85 15.51
C ALA A 67 -7.94 -1.20 14.62
N GLY A 68 -8.33 -0.75 13.42
CA GLY A 68 -7.46 -0.12 12.44
C GLY A 68 -6.94 -1.09 11.39
N ALA A 69 -6.08 -0.56 10.54
CA ALA A 69 -5.44 -1.30 9.47
C ALA A 69 -3.95 -0.92 9.42
N VAL A 70 -3.11 -1.81 8.91
CA VAL A 70 -1.66 -1.61 8.85
C VAL A 70 -1.16 -1.88 7.45
N ILE A 71 -0.38 -0.95 6.93
CA ILE A 71 0.46 -1.13 5.76
C ILE A 71 1.88 -1.39 6.25
N SER A 72 2.47 -2.50 5.84
CA SER A 72 3.82 -2.86 6.29
C SER A 72 4.56 -3.66 5.22
N GLY A 73 5.88 -3.50 5.17
CA GLY A 73 6.73 -4.30 4.31
C GLY A 73 7.95 -3.53 3.82
N THR A 74 8.38 -3.82 2.59
CA THR A 74 9.57 -3.21 2.00
C THR A 74 9.21 -2.49 0.71
N MET A 75 9.53 -1.20 0.66
CA MET A 75 9.45 -0.33 -0.50
C MET A 75 10.84 -0.12 -1.11
N TRP A 76 10.92 0.22 -2.38
CA TRP A 76 12.17 0.62 -3.03
C TRP A 76 12.20 2.13 -3.19
N ASN A 77 13.15 2.81 -2.54
CA ASN A 77 13.39 4.23 -2.74
C ASN A 77 14.13 4.40 -4.08
N ASN A 78 13.44 4.94 -5.08
CA ASN A 78 13.96 5.09 -6.43
C ASN A 78 15.12 6.08 -6.50
N GLN A 79 15.13 7.10 -5.64
CA GLN A 79 16.18 8.12 -5.62
C GLN A 79 17.46 7.60 -4.96
N ALA A 80 17.33 6.90 -3.82
CA ALA A 80 18.46 6.32 -3.12
C ALA A 80 18.92 4.97 -3.70
N SER A 81 18.14 4.36 -4.60
CA SER A 81 18.34 3.00 -5.10
C SER A 81 18.56 2.00 -3.95
N ALA A 82 17.68 2.07 -2.96
CA ALA A 82 17.78 1.31 -1.72
C ALA A 82 16.42 0.78 -1.25
N ALA A 83 16.44 -0.35 -0.54
CA ALA A 83 15.25 -0.92 0.09
C ALA A 83 14.95 -0.22 1.42
N TRP A 84 13.71 0.20 1.61
CA TRP A 84 13.22 0.89 2.80
C TRP A 84 12.07 0.08 3.41
N THR A 85 12.09 -0.07 4.73
CA THR A 85 10.99 -0.71 5.47
C THR A 85 9.92 0.33 5.75
N VAL A 86 8.67 0.02 5.41
CA VAL A 86 7.50 0.86 5.71
C VAL A 86 6.67 0.23 6.82
N THR A 87 6.15 1.05 7.70
CA THR A 87 5.06 0.70 8.62
C THR A 87 4.16 1.91 8.78
N PHE A 88 2.87 1.76 8.47
CA PHE A 88 1.88 2.81 8.55
C PHE A 88 0.58 2.27 9.13
N ASN A 89 0.16 2.83 10.27
CA ASN A 89 -1.07 2.47 10.96
C ASN A 89 -2.17 3.42 10.53
N LEU A 90 -3.22 2.88 9.92
CA LEU A 90 -4.43 3.58 9.55
C LEU A 90 -5.37 3.66 10.76
N THR A 91 -5.92 4.84 10.99
CA THR A 91 -6.83 5.15 12.10
C THR A 91 -8.17 5.67 11.58
N GLY A 92 -9.22 5.54 12.40
CA GLY A 92 -10.57 5.89 11.97
C GLY A 92 -11.03 5.05 10.78
N VAL A 93 -10.66 3.76 10.81
CA VAL A 93 -10.93 2.83 9.71
C VAL A 93 -12.39 2.40 9.75
N ALA A 94 -13.05 2.45 8.60
CA ALA A 94 -14.41 1.99 8.40
C ALA A 94 -14.47 1.08 7.17
N SER A 95 -15.40 0.12 7.15
CA SER A 95 -15.66 -0.68 5.95
C SER A 95 -16.33 0.17 4.88
N ASP A 96 -15.99 -0.07 3.62
CA ASP A 96 -16.70 0.51 2.47
C ASP A 96 -17.98 -0.26 2.08
N GLY A 97 -18.27 -1.38 2.77
CA GLY A 97 -19.41 -2.26 2.49
C GLY A 97 -19.22 -3.21 1.30
N SER A 98 -18.08 -3.15 0.61
CA SER A 98 -17.75 -3.92 -0.60
C SER A 98 -16.45 -4.72 -0.49
N GLY A 99 -16.00 -4.97 0.74
CA GLY A 99 -14.76 -5.71 1.04
C GLY A 99 -13.50 -4.85 1.09
N GLY A 100 -13.64 -3.53 0.97
CA GLY A 100 -12.59 -2.54 1.18
C GLY A 100 -12.78 -1.75 2.48
N ILE A 101 -11.97 -0.70 2.63
CA ILE A 101 -11.93 0.17 3.80
C ILE A 101 -11.67 1.63 3.42
N THR A 102 -12.15 2.56 4.24
CA THR A 102 -11.68 3.94 4.28
C THR A 102 -11.01 4.22 5.62
N ALA A 103 -10.10 5.18 5.67
CA ALA A 103 -9.49 5.66 6.91
C ALA A 103 -9.46 7.18 6.93
N THR A 104 -9.69 7.78 8.08
CA THR A 104 -9.69 9.25 8.25
C THR A 104 -8.35 9.79 8.75
N GLY A 105 -7.39 8.91 9.05
CA GLY A 105 -6.04 9.31 9.42
C GLY A 105 -5.07 8.13 9.39
N GLY A 106 -3.83 8.41 9.73
CA GLY A 106 -2.84 7.38 9.96
C GLY A 106 -1.48 7.99 10.27
N ASN A 107 -0.59 7.18 10.83
CA ASN A 107 0.78 7.58 11.07
C ASN A 107 1.73 6.40 10.96
N GLY A 108 3.00 6.70 10.73
CA GLY A 108 4.01 5.68 10.58
C GLY A 108 5.35 6.24 10.18
N SER A 109 6.16 5.37 9.58
CA SER A 109 7.48 5.74 9.11
C SER A 109 7.95 4.84 7.98
N MET A 110 8.92 5.35 7.24
CA MET A 110 9.80 4.54 6.40
C MET A 110 11.25 4.71 6.84
N THR A 111 12.04 3.63 6.78
CA THR A 111 13.45 3.66 7.17
C THR A 111 14.28 2.64 6.40
N ASP A 112 15.54 2.97 6.11
CA ASP A 112 16.55 2.02 5.63
C ASP A 112 17.43 1.45 6.76
N GLY A 113 17.10 1.76 8.01
CA GLY A 113 17.88 1.41 9.20
C GLY A 113 18.86 2.49 9.64
N VAL A 114 19.06 3.55 8.83
CA VAL A 114 19.89 4.71 9.16
C VAL A 114 19.04 5.98 9.16
N ASP A 115 18.38 6.25 8.03
CA ASP A 115 17.49 7.39 7.84
C ASP A 115 16.04 7.00 8.12
N THR A 116 15.24 7.94 8.59
CA THR A 116 13.80 7.73 8.85
C THR A 116 12.98 8.90 8.34
N VAL A 117 11.95 8.58 7.57
CA VAL A 117 10.92 9.52 7.13
C VAL A 117 9.66 9.24 7.92
N VAL A 118 9.14 10.25 8.62
CA VAL A 118 7.85 10.16 9.31
C VAL A 118 6.73 10.31 8.30
N LEU A 119 5.74 9.43 8.39
CA LEU A 119 4.53 9.48 7.57
C LEU A 119 3.37 9.94 8.45
N THR A 120 2.67 10.97 8.01
CA THR A 120 1.42 11.42 8.63
C THR A 120 0.34 11.50 7.56
N GLY A 121 -0.80 10.86 7.80
CA GLY A 121 -1.93 10.88 6.90
C GLY A 121 -2.65 12.23 6.93
N LYS A 122 -2.91 12.80 5.75
CA LYS A 122 -3.68 14.03 5.57
C LYS A 122 -5.08 13.68 5.08
N GLN A 123 -6.12 14.39 5.51
CA GLN A 123 -7.44 14.21 4.92
C GLN A 123 -7.58 14.98 3.61
N ASP A 124 -8.24 14.36 2.63
CA ASP A 124 -8.77 15.04 1.45
C ASP A 124 -10.01 15.89 1.78
N LEU A 125 -10.61 16.51 0.77
CA LEU A 125 -11.86 17.29 0.95
C LEU A 125 -13.06 16.44 1.36
N SER A 126 -12.98 15.12 1.15
CA SER A 126 -14.00 14.14 1.56
C SER A 126 -13.80 13.63 2.99
N GLY A 127 -12.73 14.04 3.67
CA GLY A 127 -12.40 13.66 5.04
C GLY A 127 -11.64 12.34 5.17
N PHE A 128 -11.14 11.77 4.08
CA PHE A 128 -10.40 10.51 4.07
C PHE A 128 -8.90 10.74 3.89
N ALA A 129 -8.10 10.02 4.66
CA ALA A 129 -6.64 9.94 4.51
C ALA A 129 -6.19 8.70 3.74
N PHE A 130 -7.07 7.70 3.63
CA PHE A 130 -6.83 6.52 2.81
C PHE A 130 -8.15 5.90 2.36
N ILE A 131 -8.18 5.38 1.13
CA ILE A 131 -9.29 4.65 0.55
C ILE A 131 -8.73 3.38 -0.10
N PHE A 132 -9.28 2.23 0.24
CA PHE A 132 -9.01 0.96 -0.41
C PHE A 132 -10.32 0.31 -0.81
N ALA A 133 -10.56 0.16 -2.11
CA ALA A 133 -11.82 -0.34 -2.64
C ALA A 133 -11.60 -1.13 -3.91
N ALA A 134 -12.56 -1.99 -4.27
CA ALA A 134 -12.67 -2.59 -5.60
C ALA A 134 -13.14 -1.55 -6.63
N ASP A 135 -12.39 -0.45 -6.73
CA ASP A 135 -12.66 0.72 -7.57
C ASP A 135 -11.67 0.74 -8.73
N GLY A 136 -11.68 -0.35 -9.49
CA GLY A 136 -10.81 -0.56 -10.64
C GLY A 136 -10.97 0.49 -11.73
N HIS A 137 -11.98 1.36 -11.66
CA HIS A 137 -12.34 2.35 -12.68
C HIS A 137 -11.21 3.30 -13.11
N ARG A 138 -10.14 3.41 -12.32
CA ARG A 138 -8.95 4.17 -12.69
C ARG A 138 -8.04 3.43 -13.67
N LEU A 139 -8.18 2.11 -13.76
CA LEU A 139 -7.57 1.24 -14.76
C LEU A 139 -8.54 1.09 -15.93
N THR A 140 -8.13 1.50 -17.13
CA THR A 140 -8.97 1.42 -18.33
C THR A 140 -9.50 0.00 -18.55
N GLY A 141 -10.83 -0.16 -18.50
CA GLY A 141 -11.50 -1.44 -18.75
C GLY A 141 -11.59 -2.38 -17.55
N ASP A 142 -11.22 -1.93 -16.35
CA ASP A 142 -11.33 -2.68 -15.10
C ASP A 142 -12.27 -1.94 -14.14
N SER A 143 -13.14 -2.65 -13.45
CA SER A 143 -14.03 -2.11 -12.42
C SER A 143 -14.00 -2.92 -11.14
N THR A 144 -13.08 -3.88 -11.03
CA THR A 144 -13.10 -4.93 -10.01
C THR A 144 -11.78 -5.08 -9.26
N THR A 145 -10.67 -4.62 -9.84
CA THR A 145 -9.38 -4.65 -9.16
C THR A 145 -9.41 -3.76 -7.93
N PHE A 146 -8.85 -4.28 -6.84
CA PHE A 146 -8.68 -3.52 -5.61
C PHE A 146 -7.53 -2.52 -5.76
N VAL A 147 -7.84 -1.26 -5.46
CA VAL A 147 -6.91 -0.14 -5.55
C VAL A 147 -6.88 0.60 -4.23
N GLY A 148 -5.68 0.91 -3.75
CA GLY A 148 -5.43 1.73 -2.57
C GLY A 148 -4.96 3.13 -2.96
N ARG A 149 -5.49 4.13 -2.27
CA ARG A 149 -5.16 5.56 -2.44
C ARG A 149 -4.98 6.20 -1.08
N GLY A 150 -4.07 7.15 -0.97
CA GLY A 150 -4.06 7.98 0.22
C GLY A 150 -3.27 9.26 0.06
N TRP A 151 -3.25 10.00 1.15
CA TRP A 151 -2.69 11.34 1.22
C TRP A 151 -1.78 11.44 2.43
N LEU A 152 -0.61 12.01 2.22
CA LEU A 152 0.37 12.31 3.24
C LEU A 152 0.44 13.82 3.45
N GLU A 153 1.02 14.22 4.58
CA GLU A 153 1.41 15.61 4.80
C GLU A 153 2.54 15.98 3.82
N GLY A 154 2.16 16.55 2.67
CA GLY A 154 3.12 16.97 1.62
C GLY A 154 2.52 17.74 0.43
N GLY A 155 1.19 17.91 0.36
CA GLY A 155 0.52 18.74 -0.65
C GLY A 155 0.27 18.00 -1.97
N GLY A 156 -0.97 17.56 -2.19
CA GLY A 156 -1.37 16.83 -3.40
C GLY A 156 -2.84 16.40 -3.33
N ILE A 157 -3.35 15.83 -4.45
CA ILE A 157 -4.71 15.25 -4.57
C ILE A 157 -4.69 13.72 -4.46
N ASP A 158 -3.54 13.05 -4.46
CA ASP A 158 -3.32 11.63 -4.13
C ASP A 158 -1.79 11.44 -4.04
N ASP A 159 -1.21 11.20 -2.86
CA ASP A 159 0.25 11.11 -2.66
C ASP A 159 0.79 9.69 -2.91
N TRP A 160 -0.09 8.69 -2.94
CA TRP A 160 0.27 7.33 -3.32
C TRP A 160 -0.92 6.55 -3.88
N LEU A 161 -0.62 5.68 -4.86
CA LEU A 161 -1.58 4.80 -5.52
C LEU A 161 -0.97 3.40 -5.66
N VAL A 162 -1.72 2.38 -5.25
CA VAL A 162 -1.27 0.97 -5.29
C VAL A 162 -2.38 0.05 -5.80
N VAL A 163 -2.00 -0.97 -6.58
CA VAL A 163 -2.89 -2.09 -6.92
C VAL A 163 -2.67 -3.20 -5.91
N ALA A 164 -3.72 -3.96 -5.61
CA ALA A 164 -3.61 -5.02 -4.62
C ALA A 164 -4.28 -6.33 -5.03
N VAL A 165 -3.64 -7.43 -4.65
CA VAL A 165 -4.17 -8.79 -4.81
C VAL A 165 -4.46 -9.39 -3.44
N PRO A 166 -5.65 -9.99 -3.21
CA PRO A 166 -5.95 -10.64 -1.95
C PRO A 166 -4.93 -11.73 -1.64
N ILE A 167 -4.47 -11.80 -0.39
CA ILE A 167 -3.73 -12.98 0.11
C ILE A 167 -4.80 -14.03 0.43
N PRO A 168 -4.87 -15.16 -0.30
CA PRO A 168 -5.92 -16.14 -0.05
C PRO A 168 -5.75 -16.69 1.37
N ALA A 169 -6.82 -16.65 2.18
CA ALA A 169 -6.82 -17.27 3.51
C ALA A 169 -6.44 -18.76 3.46
N ALA A 170 -6.68 -19.40 2.32
CA ALA A 170 -6.25 -20.76 2.03
C ALA A 170 -4.74 -20.97 2.22
N ALA A 171 -3.87 -20.01 1.89
CA ALA A 171 -2.42 -20.18 2.06
C ALA A 171 -2.04 -20.39 3.54
N TRP A 172 -2.67 -19.65 4.45
CA TRP A 172 -2.50 -19.80 5.90
C TRP A 172 -3.13 -21.10 6.42
N LEU A 173 -4.31 -21.48 5.92
CA LEU A 173 -4.98 -22.72 6.28
C LEU A 173 -4.17 -23.95 5.82
N PHE A 174 -3.63 -23.94 4.60
CA PHE A 174 -2.78 -25.01 4.09
C PHE A 174 -1.46 -25.10 4.86
N GLY A 175 -0.81 -23.97 5.14
CA GLY A 175 0.43 -23.94 5.94
C GLY A 175 0.23 -24.47 7.35
N SER A 176 -0.84 -24.04 8.03
CA SER A 176 -1.16 -24.51 9.40
C SER A 176 -1.57 -25.98 9.43
N ALA A 177 -2.34 -26.46 8.44
CA ALA A 177 -2.69 -27.87 8.32
C ALA A 177 -1.47 -28.76 8.07
N LEU A 178 -0.53 -28.33 7.22
CA LEU A 178 0.74 -29.04 6.99
C LEU A 178 1.61 -29.05 8.25
N GLY A 179 1.71 -27.93 8.97
CA GLY A 179 2.42 -27.85 10.24
C GLY A 179 1.85 -28.81 11.28
N LEU A 180 0.51 -28.85 11.41
CA LEU A 180 -0.19 -29.78 12.28
C LEU A 180 0.08 -31.24 11.88
N LEU A 181 0.06 -31.55 10.57
CA LEU A 181 0.34 -32.89 10.05
C LEU A 181 1.77 -33.36 10.33
N VAL A 182 2.76 -32.46 10.22
CA VAL A 182 4.16 -32.78 10.56
C VAL A 182 4.29 -33.04 12.06
N TRP A 183 3.62 -32.24 12.89
CA TRP A 183 3.67 -32.40 14.34
C TRP A 183 3.01 -33.68 14.81
N THR A 184 1.84 -34.05 14.27
CA THR A 184 1.18 -35.32 14.59
C THR A 184 2.02 -36.51 14.14
N ARG A 185 2.67 -36.43 12.97
CA ARG A 185 3.58 -37.49 12.49
C ARG A 185 4.80 -37.69 13.38
N ARG A 186 5.38 -36.60 13.92
CA ARG A 186 6.53 -36.68 14.85
C ARG A 186 6.18 -37.27 16.21
N ARG A 187 4.91 -37.22 16.63
CA ARG A 187 4.45 -37.84 17.89
C ARG A 187 4.06 -39.32 17.74
N ALA A 188 3.84 -39.78 16.52
CA ALA A 188 3.41 -41.15 16.25
C ALA A 188 4.59 -42.14 16.05
N THR A 189 5.82 -41.62 15.97
CA THR A 189 7.09 -42.37 15.96
C THR A 189 7.78 -42.26 17.30
#